data_AF-A0A7S1MJU4-F1
#
_entry.id   AF-A0A7S1MJU4-F1
#
_cell.length_a   1.000
_cell.length_b   1.000
_cell.length_c   1.000
_cell.angle_alpha   90.00
_cell.angle_beta   90.00
_cell.angle_gamma   90.00
#
_symmetry.space_group_name_H-M   'P 1'
#
loop_
_entity.id
_entity.type
_entity.pdbx_description
1 polymer ?
#
loop_
_entity_poly.entity_id
_entity_poly.type
_entity_poly.pdbx_seq_one_letter_code
_entity_poly.pdbx_strand_id
1 'polypeptide(L)'
;LKHCHPSFCPPSIAMEINLLSRDDLPEDCIISVRAGSVRRQAAVNSGRPLRFPKLGMEENPVKIDVLKQVTTAYLVVKPGESKYKVLFPGAADGSMSCEVEVKKAETSEAEAAKDDPVKQPGGAKEAKDYLEGHQILQFIQALLQTVIKERPANPYSYMARHFMSGYEPGEPAKGNAGGARVAAAGPVKAAPDAEPAPPEKAAPAPEKAAPTQDPAPAEKSAPADEPAPASKAAPAKEPVSASKAASAEEPAPADKAA
;
A
#
# COMPACT_ATOMS: atom_id res chain seq x y z
N LEU A 1 -43.82 3.07 21.28
CA LEU A 1 -42.80 3.84 20.53
C LEU A 1 -41.96 2.85 19.72
N LYS A 2 -42.25 2.68 18.43
CA LYS A 2 -41.41 1.90 17.51
C LYS A 2 -40.36 2.86 16.93
N HIS A 3 -39.09 2.63 17.25
CA HIS A 3 -37.97 3.40 16.70
C HIS A 3 -37.77 2.96 15.25
N CYS A 4 -38.05 3.86 14.31
CA CYS A 4 -37.70 3.68 12.90
C CYS A 4 -36.16 3.68 12.78
N HIS A 5 -35.61 2.58 12.26
CA HIS A 5 -34.25 2.58 11.73
C HIS A 5 -34.15 3.62 10.60
N PRO A 6 -33.05 4.40 10.51
CA PRO A 6 -32.78 5.22 9.35
C PRO A 6 -32.56 4.28 8.16
N SER A 7 -33.56 4.18 7.31
CA SER A 7 -33.48 3.57 6.00
C SER A 7 -32.33 4.23 5.25
N PHE A 8 -31.27 3.45 5.02
CA PHE A 8 -30.13 3.84 4.19
C PHE A 8 -30.63 3.90 2.74
N CYS A 9 -31.26 5.02 2.39
CA CYS A 9 -31.64 5.30 1.02
C CYS A 9 -30.34 5.38 0.22
N PRO A 10 -30.14 4.54 -0.81
CA PRO A 10 -28.93 4.62 -1.62
C PRO A 10 -28.84 6.04 -2.18
N PRO A 11 -27.70 6.75 -2.01
CA PRO A 11 -27.58 8.09 -2.53
C PRO A 11 -27.81 8.03 -4.03
N SER A 12 -28.87 8.68 -4.52
CA SER A 12 -29.11 8.84 -5.95
C SER A 12 -27.90 9.58 -6.51
N ILE A 13 -26.98 8.85 -7.16
CA ILE A 13 -25.78 9.40 -7.78
C ILE A 13 -26.24 10.45 -8.79
N ALA A 14 -25.68 11.66 -8.73
CA ALA A 14 -26.16 12.74 -9.58
C ALA A 14 -25.08 13.61 -10.19
N MET A 15 -23.81 13.39 -9.85
CA MET A 15 -22.71 14.01 -10.56
C MET A 15 -21.56 13.01 -10.74
N GLU A 16 -21.01 13.00 -11.95
CA GLU A 16 -19.79 12.28 -12.30
C GLU A 16 -18.77 13.25 -12.86
N ILE A 17 -17.53 13.18 -12.38
CA ILE A 17 -16.40 13.96 -12.88
C ILE A 17 -15.45 13.01 -13.59
N ASN A 18 -15.20 13.29 -14.86
CA ASN A 18 -14.35 12.48 -15.75
C ASN A 18 -13.11 13.28 -16.12
N LEU A 19 -11.93 12.64 -16.03
CA LEU A 19 -10.71 13.21 -16.60
C LEU A 19 -10.68 12.90 -18.10
N LEU A 20 -10.75 13.93 -18.93
CA LEU A 20 -10.80 13.77 -20.39
C LEU A 20 -9.41 13.83 -21.03
N SER A 21 -8.61 14.81 -20.64
CA SER A 21 -7.25 15.02 -21.14
C SER A 21 -6.31 15.38 -20.00
N ARG A 22 -5.01 15.21 -20.24
CA ARG A 22 -3.94 15.61 -19.34
C ARG A 22 -2.77 16.07 -20.17
N ASP A 23 -2.23 17.22 -19.81
CA ASP A 23 -1.01 17.76 -20.36
C ASP A 23 -0.05 17.97 -19.17
N ASP A 24 1.19 17.53 -19.31
CA ASP A 24 2.26 17.66 -18.30
C ASP A 24 1.95 17.08 -16.90
N LEU A 25 1.01 16.13 -16.78
CA LEU A 25 0.77 15.41 -15.53
C LEU A 25 1.63 14.14 -15.43
N PRO A 26 2.42 13.97 -14.36
CA PRO A 26 3.14 12.72 -14.10
C PRO A 26 2.20 11.50 -14.06
N GLU A 27 2.71 10.34 -14.46
CA GLU A 27 1.90 9.12 -14.55
C GLU A 27 1.40 8.62 -13.18
N ASP A 28 2.19 8.85 -12.13
CA ASP A 28 1.91 8.42 -10.75
C ASP A 28 1.16 9.45 -9.91
N CYS A 29 0.54 10.44 -10.56
CA CYS A 29 -0.28 11.42 -9.87
C CYS A 29 -1.66 10.87 -9.51
N ILE A 30 -2.19 11.34 -8.39
CA ILE A 30 -3.54 11.09 -7.90
C ILE A 30 -4.33 12.39 -8.01
N ILE A 31 -5.46 12.35 -8.70
CA ILE A 31 -6.42 13.46 -8.71
C ILE A 31 -7.31 13.33 -7.50
N SER A 32 -7.43 14.40 -6.73
CA SER A 32 -8.24 14.50 -5.54
C SER A 32 -9.28 15.60 -5.72
N VAL A 33 -10.54 15.22 -5.90
CA VAL A 33 -11.65 16.15 -6.06
C VAL A 33 -12.46 16.24 -4.78
N ARG A 34 -12.72 17.45 -4.31
CA ARG A 34 -13.57 17.75 -3.15
C ARG A 34 -14.73 18.64 -3.58
N ALA A 35 -15.94 18.21 -3.27
CA ALA A 35 -17.15 18.96 -3.51
C ALA A 35 -18.01 18.91 -2.24
N GLY A 36 -18.27 20.09 -1.65
CA GLY A 36 -18.85 20.19 -0.32
C GLY A 36 -18.07 19.38 0.73
N SER A 37 -18.77 18.46 1.39
CA SER A 37 -18.19 17.56 2.41
C SER A 37 -17.50 16.32 1.82
N VAL A 38 -17.72 16.01 0.54
CA VAL A 38 -17.29 14.75 -0.07
C VAL A 38 -15.95 14.92 -0.78
N ARG A 39 -15.01 14.02 -0.50
CA ARG A 39 -13.72 13.90 -1.21
C ARG A 39 -13.67 12.57 -1.95
N ARG A 40 -13.27 12.60 -3.21
CA ARG A 40 -12.97 11.41 -4.03
C ARG A 40 -11.57 11.53 -4.59
N GLN A 41 -10.87 10.41 -4.68
CA GLN A 41 -9.52 10.35 -5.21
C GLN A 41 -9.39 9.18 -6.18
N ALA A 42 -8.61 9.37 -7.25
CA ALA A 42 -8.24 8.30 -8.16
C ALA A 42 -6.89 8.59 -8.82
N ALA A 43 -6.17 7.55 -9.20
CA ALA A 43 -4.99 7.71 -10.05
C ALA A 43 -5.38 8.33 -11.39
N VAL A 44 -4.53 9.22 -11.90
CA VAL A 44 -4.74 9.94 -13.18
C VAL A 44 -4.98 8.96 -14.33
N ASN A 45 -4.32 7.80 -14.32
CA ASN A 45 -4.42 6.75 -15.35
C ASN A 45 -5.55 5.73 -15.12
N SER A 46 -6.37 5.89 -14.07
CA SER A 46 -7.38 4.88 -13.72
C SER A 46 -8.54 4.81 -14.71
N GLY A 47 -8.80 5.89 -15.46
CA GLY A 47 -9.98 6.03 -16.32
C GLY A 47 -11.32 5.96 -15.57
N ARG A 48 -11.31 5.98 -14.24
CA ARG A 48 -12.51 5.79 -13.41
C ARG A 48 -13.22 7.13 -13.16
N PRO A 49 -14.52 7.24 -13.47
CA PRO A 49 -15.31 8.42 -13.12
C PRO A 49 -15.36 8.63 -11.60
N LEU A 50 -15.20 9.87 -11.14
CA LEU A 50 -15.38 10.24 -9.74
C LEU A 50 -16.83 10.64 -9.48
N ARG A 51 -17.54 9.82 -8.70
CA ARG A 51 -18.97 9.98 -8.42
C ARG A 51 -19.23 10.74 -7.11
N PHE A 52 -20.12 11.72 -7.19
CA PHE A 52 -20.54 12.55 -6.06
C PHE A 52 -22.07 12.48 -5.86
N PRO A 53 -22.55 12.59 -4.61
CA PRO A 53 -23.95 12.88 -4.34
C PRO A 53 -24.40 14.19 -5.01
N LYS A 54 -25.71 14.42 -5.13
CA LYS A 54 -26.28 15.67 -5.67
C LYS A 54 -25.65 16.87 -4.98
N LEU A 55 -24.82 17.62 -5.72
CA LEU A 55 -24.28 18.88 -5.24
C LEU A 55 -25.34 19.97 -5.37
N GLY A 56 -25.64 20.66 -4.28
CA GLY A 56 -26.42 21.89 -4.33
C GLY A 56 -25.60 23.03 -4.96
N MET A 57 -26.25 24.12 -5.39
CA MET A 57 -25.55 25.34 -5.82
C MET A 57 -24.62 25.91 -4.73
N GLU A 58 -24.88 25.58 -3.47
CA GLU A 58 -24.10 26.01 -2.29
C GLU A 58 -22.73 25.31 -2.15
N GLU A 59 -22.50 24.19 -2.85
CA GLU A 59 -21.26 23.39 -2.71
C GLU A 59 -20.18 23.74 -3.76
N ASN A 60 -20.33 24.91 -4.38
CA ASN A 60 -19.39 25.51 -5.31
C ASN A 60 -18.47 26.49 -4.53
N PRO A 61 -17.13 26.48 -4.70
CA PRO A 61 -16.35 25.80 -5.74
C PRO A 61 -16.00 24.33 -5.45
N VAL A 62 -15.94 23.53 -6.52
CA VAL A 62 -15.33 22.19 -6.49
C VAL A 62 -13.81 22.34 -6.48
N LYS A 63 -13.15 21.83 -5.43
CA LYS A 63 -11.68 21.87 -5.30
C LYS A 63 -11.06 20.65 -5.97
N ILE A 64 -10.06 20.86 -6.83
CA ILE A 64 -9.31 19.79 -7.48
C ILE A 64 -7.84 19.94 -7.10
N ASP A 65 -7.28 18.92 -6.44
CA ASP A 65 -5.87 18.84 -6.07
C ASP A 65 -5.19 17.74 -6.90
N VAL A 66 -3.99 18.00 -7.40
CA VAL A 66 -3.09 16.99 -7.99
C VAL A 66 -2.05 16.61 -6.95
N LEU A 67 -2.03 15.34 -6.56
CA LEU A 67 -1.12 14.81 -5.55
C LEU A 67 -0.09 13.92 -6.23
N LYS A 68 1.19 14.05 -5.87
CA LYS A 68 2.24 13.17 -6.34
C LYS A 68 2.44 12.03 -5.34
N GLN A 69 2.49 10.79 -5.82
CA GLN A 69 2.91 9.67 -4.99
C GLN A 69 4.39 9.85 -4.64
N VAL A 70 4.69 9.92 -3.34
CA VAL A 70 6.07 10.07 -2.84
C VAL A 70 6.76 8.70 -2.74
N THR A 71 6.03 7.67 -2.32
CA THR A 71 6.57 6.33 -2.07
C THR A 71 5.43 5.31 -1.94
N THR A 72 5.74 4.01 -2.06
CA THR A 72 4.82 2.89 -1.87
C THR A 72 5.50 1.83 -1.00
N ALA A 73 4.71 1.13 -0.19
CA ALA A 73 5.16 -0.02 0.59
C ALA A 73 4.06 -1.07 0.69
N TYR A 74 4.46 -2.34 0.79
CA TYR A 74 3.55 -3.46 1.00
C TYR A 74 3.53 -3.87 2.46
N LEU A 75 2.33 -4.08 3.01
CA LEU A 75 2.12 -4.61 4.35
C LEU A 75 1.61 -6.05 4.28
N VAL A 76 2.31 -6.97 4.93
CA VAL A 76 1.83 -8.34 5.13
C VAL A 76 1.20 -8.45 6.51
N VAL A 77 -0.12 -8.62 6.54
CA VAL A 77 -0.89 -8.73 7.78
C VAL A 77 -0.78 -10.13 8.35
N LYS A 78 -0.54 -10.22 9.67
CA LYS A 78 -0.57 -11.47 10.42
C LYS A 78 -1.88 -11.65 11.17
N PRO A 79 -2.32 -12.90 11.35
CA PRO A 79 -3.39 -13.22 12.29
C PRO A 79 -3.00 -12.81 13.71
N GLY A 80 -3.92 -12.21 14.45
CA GLY A 80 -3.73 -11.85 15.86
C GLY A 80 -2.90 -10.58 16.13
N GLU A 81 -2.25 -10.01 15.12
CA GLU A 81 -1.52 -8.75 15.23
C GLU A 81 -2.35 -7.59 14.68
N SER A 82 -2.49 -6.53 15.48
CA SER A 82 -3.26 -5.35 15.11
C SER A 82 -2.40 -4.16 14.74
N LYS A 83 -1.12 -4.11 15.11
CA LYS A 83 -0.26 -2.94 14.88
C LYS A 83 0.94 -3.29 14.02
N TYR A 84 1.20 -2.46 13.04
CA TYR A 84 2.30 -2.66 12.10
C TYR A 84 3.04 -1.36 11.85
N LYS A 85 4.37 -1.44 11.79
CA LYS A 85 5.21 -0.33 11.36
C LYS A 85 5.56 -0.51 9.88
N VAL A 86 5.09 0.38 9.03
CA VAL A 86 5.40 0.39 7.60
C VAL A 86 6.59 1.30 7.37
N LEU A 87 7.62 0.79 6.70
CA LEU A 87 8.72 1.60 6.20
C LEU A 87 8.53 1.89 4.72
N PHE A 88 8.89 3.10 4.34
CA PHE A 88 8.91 3.52 2.96
C PHE A 88 10.35 3.71 2.49
N PRO A 89 10.80 2.93 1.50
CA PRO A 89 12.10 3.17 0.89
C PRO A 89 12.06 4.49 0.11
N GLY A 90 13.09 5.32 0.29
CA GLY A 90 13.39 6.39 -0.68
C GLY A 90 12.93 7.82 -0.38
N ALA A 91 13.22 8.38 0.79
CA ALA A 91 13.47 9.83 0.87
C ALA A 91 14.98 10.06 1.01
N ALA A 92 15.52 10.92 0.15
CA ALA A 92 16.95 11.24 0.05
C ALA A 92 17.59 11.65 1.39
N ASP A 93 16.78 12.06 2.37
CA ASP A 93 17.25 12.62 3.64
C ASP A 93 16.67 11.92 4.90
N GLY A 94 16.03 10.75 4.77
CA GLY A 94 15.56 9.99 5.94
C GLY A 94 14.53 8.90 5.64
N SER A 95 14.55 7.81 6.42
CA SER A 95 13.55 6.75 6.33
C SER A 95 12.18 7.26 6.81
N MET A 96 11.19 7.35 5.91
CA MET A 96 9.81 7.60 6.30
C MET A 96 9.19 6.32 6.87
N SER A 97 8.47 6.43 7.98
CA SER A 97 7.74 5.31 8.57
C SER A 97 6.40 5.76 9.12
N CYS A 98 5.39 4.89 9.07
CA CYS A 98 4.13 5.09 9.78
C CYS A 98 3.72 3.83 10.54
N GLU A 99 2.94 4.01 11.61
CA GLU A 99 2.28 2.90 12.30
C GLU A 99 0.81 2.84 11.84
N VAL A 100 0.35 1.63 11.51
CA VAL A 100 -1.03 1.37 11.09
C VAL A 100 -1.67 0.33 12.00
N GLU A 101 -2.93 0.58 12.35
CA GLU A 101 -3.75 -0.36 13.11
C GLU A 101 -4.74 -1.06 12.17
N VAL A 102 -4.70 -2.39 12.12
CA VAL A 102 -5.62 -3.22 11.33
C VAL A 102 -6.70 -3.79 12.25
N LYS A 103 -7.92 -3.30 12.11
CA LYS A 103 -9.11 -3.82 12.78
C LYS A 103 -9.95 -4.62 11.78
N LYS A 104 -10.44 -5.79 12.20
CA LYS A 104 -11.47 -6.50 11.45
C LYS A 104 -12.76 -5.67 11.55
N ALA A 105 -13.25 -5.17 10.42
CA ALA A 105 -14.60 -4.64 10.36
C ALA A 105 -15.55 -5.82 10.58
N GLU A 106 -16.44 -5.72 11.56
CA GLU A 106 -17.47 -6.74 11.81
C GLU A 106 -18.49 -6.70 10.67
N THR A 107 -18.12 -7.27 9.54
CA THR A 107 -19.05 -7.66 8.50
C THR A 107 -19.62 -8.99 8.95
N SER A 108 -20.91 -8.99 9.33
CA SER A 108 -21.68 -10.19 9.66
C SER A 108 -21.74 -11.13 8.45
N GLU A 109 -20.75 -12.01 8.31
CA GLU A 109 -20.81 -13.14 7.40
C GLU A 109 -20.84 -14.44 8.21
N ALA A 110 -21.86 -15.24 7.89
CA ALA A 110 -22.24 -16.47 8.55
C ALA A 110 -21.11 -17.51 8.53
N GLU A 111 -20.98 -18.23 9.65
CA GLU A 111 -20.14 -19.41 9.76
C GLU A 111 -20.58 -20.46 8.72
N ALA A 112 -19.71 -20.71 7.74
CA ALA A 112 -19.79 -21.90 6.92
C ALA A 112 -19.29 -23.08 7.76
N ALA A 113 -20.23 -23.84 8.32
CA ALA A 113 -19.99 -25.15 8.90
C ALA A 113 -19.22 -26.03 7.89
N LYS A 114 -18.05 -26.53 8.29
CA LYS A 114 -17.34 -27.56 7.55
C LYS A 114 -17.77 -28.93 8.05
N ASP A 115 -18.38 -29.66 7.15
CA ASP A 115 -18.73 -31.08 7.21
C ASP A 115 -17.44 -31.93 7.36
N ASP A 116 -17.45 -32.86 8.30
CA ASP A 116 -16.40 -33.86 8.51
C ASP A 116 -16.45 -34.94 7.41
N PRO A 117 -15.31 -35.31 6.81
CA PRO A 117 -15.13 -36.71 6.46
C PRO A 117 -13.86 -37.32 7.06
N VAL A 118 -14.12 -38.40 7.79
CA VAL A 118 -13.43 -39.70 7.85
C VAL A 118 -11.91 -39.71 8.04
N LYS A 119 -11.51 -40.36 9.16
CA LYS A 119 -10.16 -40.77 9.55
C LYS A 119 -9.34 -41.37 8.41
N GLN A 120 -8.26 -40.70 8.03
CA GLN A 120 -6.99 -41.35 7.69
C GLN A 120 -5.98 -41.04 8.80
N PRO A 121 -5.23 -42.03 9.31
CA PRO A 121 -4.16 -41.79 10.27
C PRO A 121 -2.91 -41.40 9.46
N GLY A 122 -2.62 -40.11 9.39
CA GLY A 122 -1.40 -39.63 8.76
C GLY A 122 -1.07 -38.24 9.27
N GLY A 123 0.11 -38.09 9.88
CA GLY A 123 0.59 -36.80 10.42
C GLY A 123 0.59 -35.65 9.39
N ALA A 124 0.42 -35.95 8.10
CA ALA A 124 0.19 -34.97 7.05
C ALA A 124 -1.13 -34.17 7.21
N LYS A 125 -2.22 -34.79 7.70
CA LYS A 125 -3.50 -34.08 7.93
C LYS A 125 -3.36 -33.10 9.10
N GLU A 126 -2.79 -33.58 10.21
CA GLU A 126 -2.56 -32.76 11.40
C GLU A 126 -1.60 -31.58 11.14
N ALA A 127 -0.50 -31.81 10.42
CA ALA A 127 0.41 -30.74 10.02
C ALA A 127 -0.30 -29.69 9.13
N LYS A 128 -1.13 -30.15 8.19
CA LYS A 128 -1.91 -29.26 7.33
C LYS A 128 -2.92 -28.45 8.13
N ASP A 129 -3.68 -29.09 9.03
CA ASP A 129 -4.67 -28.43 9.88
C ASP A 129 -4.00 -27.39 10.80
N TYR A 130 -2.80 -27.68 11.32
CA TYR A 130 -2.01 -26.72 12.09
C TYR A 130 -1.61 -25.49 11.26
N LEU A 131 -1.09 -25.71 10.05
CA LEU A 131 -0.68 -24.65 9.14
C LEU A 131 -1.85 -23.77 8.69
N GLU A 132 -3.01 -24.38 8.43
CA GLU A 132 -4.25 -23.67 8.06
C GLU A 132 -4.87 -22.93 9.24
N GLY A 133 -4.95 -23.57 10.41
CA GLY A 133 -5.53 -22.99 11.62
C GLY A 133 -4.76 -21.77 12.12
N HIS A 134 -3.44 -21.76 11.96
CA HIS A 134 -2.58 -20.60 12.28
C HIS A 134 -2.39 -19.64 11.09
N GLN A 135 -3.03 -19.92 9.95
CA GLN A 135 -2.92 -19.18 8.69
C GLN A 135 -1.48 -18.96 8.20
N ILE A 136 -0.59 -19.91 8.52
CA ILE A 136 0.85 -19.83 8.22
C ILE A 136 1.06 -19.83 6.71
N LEU A 137 0.32 -20.67 5.98
CA LEU A 137 0.46 -20.77 4.52
C LEU A 137 0.08 -19.48 3.82
N GLN A 138 -1.03 -18.85 4.19
CA GLN A 138 -1.49 -17.59 3.60
C GLN A 138 -0.46 -16.47 3.87
N PHE A 139 0.07 -16.40 5.09
CA PHE A 139 1.10 -15.43 5.45
C PHE A 139 2.39 -15.64 4.64
N ILE A 140 2.92 -16.86 4.60
CA ILE A 140 4.17 -17.16 3.87
C ILE A 140 4.00 -16.90 2.36
N GLN A 141 2.86 -17.28 1.79
CA GLN A 141 2.57 -17.02 0.37
C GLN A 141 2.55 -15.51 0.07
N ALA A 142 1.85 -14.72 0.88
CA ALA A 142 1.83 -13.26 0.73
C ALA A 142 3.24 -12.66 0.90
N LEU A 143 4.00 -13.13 1.88
CA LEU A 143 5.37 -12.68 2.12
C LEU A 143 6.28 -12.96 0.91
N LEU A 144 6.26 -14.18 0.39
CA LEU A 144 7.05 -14.55 -0.80
C LEU A 144 6.65 -13.71 -2.02
N GLN A 145 5.35 -13.45 -2.21
CA GLN A 145 4.88 -12.57 -3.28
C GLN A 145 5.47 -11.16 -3.15
N THR A 146 5.58 -10.60 -1.94
CA THR A 146 6.21 -9.28 -1.74
C THR A 146 7.71 -9.31 -2.05
N VAL A 147 8.44 -10.36 -1.64
CA VAL A 147 9.87 -10.50 -1.91
C VAL A 147 10.15 -10.59 -3.42
N ILE A 148 9.33 -11.35 -4.15
CA ILE A 148 9.46 -11.51 -5.61
C ILE A 148 9.20 -10.18 -6.34
N LYS A 149 8.25 -9.37 -5.85
CA LYS A 149 7.89 -8.07 -6.42
C LYS A 149 8.96 -7.01 -6.15
N GLU A 150 9.36 -6.87 -4.88
CA GLU A 150 10.27 -5.82 -4.41
C GLU A 150 11.74 -6.12 -4.74
N ARG A 151 12.10 -7.40 -4.87
CA ARG A 151 13.48 -7.87 -5.09
C ARG A 151 14.51 -7.17 -4.20
N PRO A 152 14.33 -7.20 -2.86
CA PRO A 152 15.23 -6.53 -1.93
C PRO A 152 16.63 -7.13 -2.00
N ALA A 153 17.66 -6.30 -1.80
CA ALA A 153 19.06 -6.75 -1.78
C ALA A 153 19.33 -7.84 -0.72
N ASN A 154 18.63 -7.78 0.42
CA ASN A 154 18.74 -8.74 1.53
C ASN A 154 17.36 -9.37 1.83
N PRO A 155 16.96 -10.45 1.12
CA PRO A 155 15.61 -11.02 1.22
C PRO A 155 15.30 -11.61 2.59
N TYR A 156 16.27 -12.22 3.26
CA TYR A 156 16.06 -12.81 4.59
C TYR A 156 15.80 -11.76 5.67
N SER A 157 16.57 -10.66 5.67
CA SER A 157 16.34 -9.52 6.57
C SER A 157 14.98 -8.87 6.32
N TYR A 158 14.61 -8.71 5.05
CA TYR A 158 13.28 -8.20 4.67
C TYR A 158 12.15 -9.10 5.20
N MET A 159 12.27 -10.42 5.05
CA MET A 159 11.29 -11.37 5.59
C MET A 159 11.22 -11.33 7.12
N ALA A 160 12.36 -11.33 7.81
CA ALA A 160 12.43 -11.25 9.27
C ALA A 160 11.69 -10.01 9.79
N ARG A 161 11.83 -8.87 9.11
CA ARG A 161 11.09 -7.65 9.42
C ARG A 161 9.57 -7.85 9.38
N HIS A 162 9.06 -8.53 8.35
CA HIS A 162 7.64 -8.87 8.27
C HIS A 162 7.24 -9.82 9.41
N PHE A 163 8.08 -10.79 9.78
CA PHE A 163 7.89 -11.62 10.98
C PHE A 163 7.90 -10.84 12.30
N MET A 164 8.49 -9.65 12.32
CA MET A 164 8.49 -8.71 13.45
C MET A 164 7.47 -7.57 13.30
N SER A 165 6.51 -7.71 12.38
CA SER A 165 5.41 -6.73 12.17
C SER A 165 5.93 -5.34 11.80
N GLY A 166 7.13 -5.29 11.19
CA GLY A 166 7.78 -4.06 10.76
C GLY A 166 8.77 -3.45 11.76
N TYR A 167 8.91 -4.02 12.97
CA TYR A 167 9.83 -3.53 13.99
C TYR A 167 11.21 -4.17 13.89
N GLU A 168 12.25 -3.41 14.27
CA GLU A 168 13.61 -3.95 14.41
C GLU A 168 13.78 -4.59 15.80
N PRO A 169 14.62 -5.64 15.93
CA PRO A 169 14.95 -6.23 17.22
C PRO A 169 15.63 -5.19 18.13
N GLY A 170 14.91 -4.72 19.15
CA GLY A 170 15.37 -3.70 20.11
C GLY A 170 14.57 -2.40 20.08
N GLU A 171 13.69 -2.20 19.09
CA GLU A 171 12.76 -1.08 19.08
C GLU A 171 11.48 -1.52 19.83
N PRO A 172 11.19 -0.99 21.04
CA PRO A 172 9.97 -1.37 21.72
C PRO A 172 8.78 -0.86 20.90
N ALA A 173 7.92 -1.78 20.45
CA ALA A 173 6.59 -1.40 19.98
C ALA A 173 5.97 -0.53 21.07
N LYS A 174 5.62 0.72 20.76
CA LYS A 174 4.92 1.60 21.69
C LYS A 174 3.49 1.08 21.87
N GLY A 175 3.39 -0.02 22.62
CA GLY A 175 2.15 -0.67 23.02
C GLY A 175 1.83 -0.30 24.46
N ASN A 176 0.63 0.26 24.65
CA ASN A 176 -0.06 0.41 25.93
C ASN A 176 0.22 -0.77 26.88
N ALA A 177 0.96 -0.51 27.95
CA ALA A 177 0.85 -1.25 29.20
C ALA A 177 -0.50 -0.90 29.86
N GLY A 178 -1.58 -1.50 29.36
CA GLY A 178 -2.90 -1.46 29.97
C GLY A 178 -3.07 -2.60 30.97
N GLY A 179 -2.62 -2.38 32.22
CA GLY A 179 -3.29 -2.91 33.42
C GLY A 179 -3.08 -4.37 33.83
N ALA A 180 -1.96 -4.65 34.50
CA ALA A 180 -1.96 -5.51 35.69
C ALA A 180 -0.81 -5.09 36.62
N ARG A 181 -1.16 -4.37 37.68
CA ARG A 181 -0.25 -3.85 38.71
C ARG A 181 -0.49 -4.65 40.00
N VAL A 182 0.49 -5.46 40.41
CA VAL A 182 0.79 -5.84 41.81
C VAL A 182 2.31 -6.13 41.82
N ALA A 183 3.20 -5.20 42.18
CA ALA A 183 3.60 -4.78 43.52
C ALA A 183 4.32 -5.87 44.37
N ALA A 184 5.65 -5.80 44.39
CA ALA A 184 6.57 -6.05 45.53
C ALA A 184 8.01 -5.78 45.01
N ALA A 185 8.73 -4.69 45.32
CA ALA A 185 9.26 -4.19 46.60
C ALA A 185 10.07 -5.28 47.35
N GLY A 186 11.37 -5.17 47.64
CA GLY A 186 12.29 -4.02 47.61
C GLY A 186 13.80 -4.45 47.54
N PRO A 187 14.68 -3.97 48.44
CA PRO A 187 15.48 -2.76 48.23
C PRO A 187 17.01 -2.87 48.53
N VAL A 188 17.73 -1.73 48.38
CA VAL A 188 19.07 -1.28 48.91
C VAL A 188 20.33 -1.91 48.27
N LYS A 189 21.42 -1.21 47.88
CA LYS A 189 22.21 -0.02 48.35
C LYS A 189 22.88 0.67 47.13
N ALA A 190 22.79 1.99 46.94
CA ALA A 190 23.53 3.09 47.59
C ALA A 190 25.07 3.10 47.35
N ALA A 191 25.49 3.86 46.30
CA ALA A 191 26.48 4.97 46.20
C ALA A 191 27.85 4.88 46.96
N PRO A 192 28.93 5.64 46.61
CA PRO A 192 28.92 6.96 45.95
C PRO A 192 30.12 7.34 45.03
N ASP A 193 30.04 8.58 44.51
CA ASP A 193 31.11 9.56 44.21
C ASP A 193 32.11 9.35 43.05
N ALA A 194 32.04 10.22 42.04
CA ALA A 194 33.07 11.25 41.78
C ALA A 194 32.75 12.12 40.53
N GLU A 195 32.44 13.39 40.78
CA GLU A 195 32.64 14.56 39.90
C GLU A 195 33.43 15.56 40.78
N PRO A 196 34.53 16.23 40.35
CA PRO A 196 34.54 17.33 39.34
C PRO A 196 35.86 17.34 38.50
N ALA A 197 36.23 18.21 37.56
CA ALA A 197 35.87 19.56 37.11
C ALA A 197 36.48 19.80 35.69
N PRO A 198 36.09 20.88 34.97
CA PRO A 198 36.78 21.43 33.78
C PRO A 198 37.83 22.49 34.19
N PRO A 199 38.86 22.83 33.38
CA PRO A 199 38.77 23.84 32.29
C PRO A 199 39.67 23.47 31.07
N GLU A 200 39.66 24.13 29.91
CA GLU A 200 40.50 25.32 29.64
C GLU A 200 40.34 25.81 28.18
N LYS A 201 40.49 27.13 28.05
CA LYS A 201 40.45 28.00 26.86
C LYS A 201 41.42 27.58 25.74
N ALA A 202 41.05 27.89 24.49
CA ALA A 202 41.83 28.80 23.63
C ALA A 202 41.07 29.13 22.33
N ALA A 203 40.66 30.41 22.19
CA ALA A 203 40.62 31.10 20.90
C ALA A 203 42.06 31.59 20.58
N PRO A 204 42.43 31.88 19.32
CA PRO A 204 42.06 33.17 18.73
C PRO A 204 41.76 33.15 17.21
N ALA A 205 40.97 34.14 16.76
CA ALA A 205 40.93 34.71 15.40
C ALA A 205 42.23 35.51 15.11
N PRO A 206 42.52 36.15 13.95
CA PRO A 206 41.68 36.61 12.81
C PRO A 206 42.28 36.20 11.42
N GLU A 207 41.75 36.52 10.24
CA GLU A 207 41.88 37.83 9.56
C GLU A 207 41.48 37.68 8.07
N LYS A 208 40.73 38.68 7.54
CA LYS A 208 40.59 39.20 6.14
C LYS A 208 40.44 38.19 4.96
N ALA A 209 39.69 38.43 3.89
CA ALA A 209 39.23 39.67 3.26
C ALA A 209 38.01 39.36 2.36
N ALA A 210 37.09 40.32 2.23
CA ALA A 210 36.29 40.51 1.01
C ALA A 210 37.16 41.22 -0.07
N PRO A 211 36.69 41.61 -1.28
CA PRO A 211 35.37 41.46 -1.92
C PRO A 211 35.48 41.10 -3.44
N THR A 212 34.43 41.42 -4.22
CA THR A 212 34.34 41.61 -5.70
C THR A 212 34.19 40.34 -6.55
N GLN A 213 33.30 40.22 -7.55
CA GLN A 213 32.48 41.17 -8.31
C GLN A 213 31.32 40.41 -9.01
N ASP A 214 30.13 40.99 -9.05
CA ASP A 214 29.17 40.86 -10.18
C ASP A 214 29.72 41.71 -11.36
N PRO A 215 29.52 41.34 -12.65
CA PRO A 215 28.19 41.45 -13.26
C PRO A 215 27.84 40.44 -14.40
N ALA A 216 26.52 40.38 -14.64
CA ALA A 216 25.72 39.95 -15.81
C ALA A 216 26.27 40.30 -17.24
N PRO A 217 25.49 40.21 -18.35
CA PRO A 217 24.53 39.21 -18.90
C PRO A 217 24.85 38.89 -20.40
N ALA A 218 23.90 38.28 -21.13
CA ALA A 218 23.78 38.09 -22.61
C ALA A 218 24.24 36.70 -23.12
N GLU A 219 23.65 36.06 -24.12
CA GLU A 219 22.67 36.46 -25.13
C GLU A 219 22.08 35.19 -25.80
N LYS A 220 20.90 35.33 -26.44
CA LYS A 220 20.35 34.62 -27.63
C LYS A 220 21.00 33.28 -28.03
N SER A 221 20.23 32.25 -28.36
CA SER A 221 19.55 32.18 -29.67
C SER A 221 18.58 30.99 -29.76
N ALA A 222 17.34 31.26 -30.17
CA ALA A 222 16.57 30.42 -31.09
C ALA A 222 17.04 30.77 -32.53
N PRO A 223 16.77 30.01 -33.63
CA PRO A 223 15.48 29.38 -33.95
C PRO A 223 15.51 28.02 -34.70
N ALA A 224 14.30 27.45 -34.80
CA ALA A 224 13.68 26.68 -35.89
C ALA A 224 14.55 25.84 -36.85
N ASP A 225 14.23 24.55 -36.96
CA ASP A 225 14.05 23.91 -38.28
C ASP A 225 13.04 22.76 -38.17
N GLU A 226 11.91 22.96 -38.86
CA GLU A 226 10.91 22.00 -39.28
C GLU A 226 11.32 21.56 -40.70
N PRO A 227 11.31 20.26 -41.04
CA PRO A 227 10.24 19.84 -41.96
C PRO A 227 9.73 18.41 -41.72
N ALA A 228 8.42 18.26 -41.85
CA ALA A 228 7.77 17.00 -42.22
C ALA A 228 8.25 16.52 -43.62
N PRO A 229 8.06 15.22 -43.96
CA PRO A 229 6.94 14.98 -44.88
C PRO A 229 6.19 13.64 -44.68
N ALA A 230 4.86 13.78 -44.77
CA ALA A 230 3.92 12.99 -45.57
C ALA A 230 4.13 11.49 -45.87
N SER A 231 3.08 10.74 -45.51
CA SER A 231 2.33 9.80 -46.38
C SER A 231 2.97 8.47 -46.78
N LYS A 232 2.34 7.36 -46.34
CA LYS A 232 1.68 6.40 -47.26
C LYS A 232 0.88 5.31 -46.54
N ALA A 233 -0.39 5.26 -46.92
CA ALA A 233 -1.15 4.08 -47.35
C ALA A 233 -1.35 2.88 -46.40
N ALA A 234 -2.63 2.69 -46.03
CA ALA A 234 -3.25 1.38 -45.82
C ALA A 234 -3.11 0.48 -47.07
N PRO A 235 -3.27 -0.86 -46.97
CA PRO A 235 -4.62 -1.43 -47.01
C PRO A 235 -4.87 -2.67 -46.13
N ALA A 236 -6.15 -2.87 -45.87
CA ALA A 236 -6.78 -4.03 -45.25
C ALA A 236 -6.46 -5.36 -45.94
N LYS A 237 -6.33 -6.43 -45.15
CA LYS A 237 -6.69 -7.82 -45.50
C LYS A 237 -7.09 -8.62 -44.25
N GLU A 238 -8.39 -8.78 -44.06
CA GLU A 238 -9.00 -10.06 -43.62
C GLU A 238 -9.33 -10.89 -44.88
N PRO A 239 -9.80 -12.16 -44.82
CA PRO A 239 -9.82 -13.16 -43.74
C PRO A 239 -9.25 -14.52 -44.24
N VAL A 240 -9.59 -15.61 -43.54
CA VAL A 240 -9.56 -17.05 -43.90
C VAL A 240 -8.32 -17.89 -43.52
N SER A 241 -8.49 -18.73 -42.50
CA SER A 241 -8.25 -20.18 -42.65
C SER A 241 -8.99 -20.98 -41.59
N ALA A 242 -10.03 -21.66 -42.06
CA ALA A 242 -10.59 -22.83 -41.43
C ALA A 242 -9.66 -24.03 -41.69
N SER A 243 -9.43 -24.84 -40.66
CA SER A 243 -9.09 -26.27 -40.75
C SER A 243 -9.22 -26.85 -39.33
N LYS A 244 -9.61 -28.08 -39.06
CA LYS A 244 -10.28 -29.20 -39.75
C LYS A 244 -10.17 -30.36 -38.72
N ALA A 245 -11.11 -31.31 -38.79
CA ALA A 245 -11.17 -32.62 -38.10
C ALA A 245 -11.77 -32.56 -36.68
N ALA A 246 -12.95 -33.09 -36.36
CA ALA A 246 -13.72 -34.25 -36.83
C ALA A 246 -13.07 -35.62 -36.53
N SER A 247 -13.56 -36.27 -35.48
CA SER A 247 -13.80 -37.71 -35.28
C SER A 247 -14.72 -37.82 -34.04
N ALA A 248 -15.99 -38.24 -34.12
CA ALA A 248 -16.47 -39.64 -34.17
C ALA A 248 -16.00 -40.41 -32.91
N GLU A 249 -16.79 -41.11 -32.10
CA GLU A 249 -17.97 -41.95 -32.38
C GLU A 249 -18.55 -42.43 -31.02
N GLU A 250 -19.88 -42.42 -30.86
CA GLU A 250 -20.68 -43.22 -29.89
C GLU A 250 -20.75 -44.69 -30.39
N PRO A 251 -21.04 -45.79 -29.63
CA PRO A 251 -21.81 -45.86 -28.38
C PRO A 251 -21.43 -46.96 -27.36
N ALA A 252 -22.22 -47.02 -26.28
CA ALA A 252 -22.39 -48.09 -25.27
C ALA A 252 -22.69 -49.49 -25.91
N PRO A 253 -22.88 -50.66 -25.20
CA PRO A 253 -23.30 -50.85 -23.79
C PRO A 253 -22.80 -52.13 -23.04
N ALA A 254 -23.39 -52.33 -21.85
CA ALA A 254 -23.76 -53.60 -21.19
C ALA A 254 -22.77 -54.35 -20.25
N ASP A 255 -23.17 -54.36 -18.97
CA ASP A 255 -23.57 -55.55 -18.18
C ASP A 255 -22.57 -56.72 -17.99
N LYS A 256 -22.12 -56.95 -16.73
CA LYS A 256 -22.38 -58.21 -16.02
C LYS A 256 -21.89 -58.27 -14.56
N ALA A 257 -22.74 -58.93 -13.79
CA ALA A 257 -22.66 -59.45 -12.43
C ALA A 257 -21.32 -60.03 -11.94
N ALA A 258 -21.06 -59.82 -10.64
CA ALA A 258 -20.87 -60.88 -9.63
C ALA A 258 -21.06 -60.28 -8.23
#